data_AF-F5YIV1-F1
#
_entry.id   AF-F5YIV1-F1
#
_cell.length_a   1.000
_cell.length_b   1.000
_cell.length_c   1.000
_cell.angle_alpha   90.00
_cell.angle_beta   90.00
_cell.angle_gamma   90.00
#
_symmetry.space_group_name_H-M   'P 1'
#
loop_
_entity.id
_entity.type
_entity.pdbx_description
1 polymer ?
#
loop_
_entity_poly.entity_id
_entity_poly.type
_entity_poly.pdbx_seq_one_letter_code
_entity_poly.pdbx_strand_id
1 'polypeptide(L)'
;MGTNSSTIYRVKLVLCCLFAVGANFLLTRFKGDVLALPLYLDTLFTCAVTFAAGLLPGICTAVLTATTFPYIFYGVHKDTLFVLCSIAEVLLIWSFRRRLSEEKGAPVQVSFVNKVAVLFILAVFACLMESLLGGVIDYFLFNFWGETKFRYSPEDRFKLGLLRNNMPLLWASIISRLPINIVDRFIVIFGGYSVSLGIRKFFRGR
;
A
#
# COMPACT_ATOMS: atom_id res chain seq x y z
N MET A 1 28.97 -19.07 -17.39
CA MET A 1 27.53 -19.31 -17.67
C MET A 1 26.55 -18.78 -16.59
N GLY A 2 26.91 -17.76 -15.77
CA GLY A 2 26.04 -17.24 -14.70
C GLY A 2 25.30 -15.92 -14.98
N THR A 3 25.59 -15.25 -16.09
CA THR A 3 25.11 -13.89 -16.38
C THR A 3 23.66 -13.85 -16.90
N ASN A 4 23.28 -14.80 -17.77
CA ASN A 4 21.94 -14.82 -18.39
C ASN A 4 20.80 -15.01 -17.37
N SER A 5 20.97 -15.84 -16.34
CA SER A 5 19.92 -16.06 -15.33
C SER A 5 19.69 -14.84 -14.43
N SER A 6 20.72 -14.02 -14.19
CA SER A 6 20.61 -12.80 -13.38
C SER A 6 19.92 -11.69 -14.17
N THR A 7 20.28 -11.52 -15.45
CA THR A 7 19.65 -10.52 -16.34
C THR A 7 18.17 -10.81 -16.55
N ILE A 8 17.80 -12.07 -16.83
CA ILE A 8 16.38 -12.46 -17.01
C ILE A 8 15.56 -12.15 -15.75
N TYR A 9 16.11 -12.45 -14.56
CA TYR A 9 15.43 -12.12 -13.30
C TYR A 9 15.22 -10.61 -13.13
N ARG A 10 16.26 -9.80 -13.40
CA ARG A 10 16.15 -8.33 -13.33
C ARG A 10 15.13 -7.77 -14.30
N VAL A 11 15.07 -8.28 -15.54
CA VAL A 11 14.07 -7.88 -16.53
C VAL A 11 12.65 -8.23 -16.05
N LYS A 12 12.44 -9.48 -15.61
CA LYS A 12 11.15 -9.90 -15.04
C LYS A 12 10.73 -9.02 -13.86
N LEU A 13 11.69 -8.63 -13.01
CA LEU A 13 11.45 -7.78 -11.84
C LEU A 13 11.01 -6.38 -12.24
N VAL A 14 11.71 -5.73 -13.18
CA VAL A 14 11.35 -4.41 -13.71
C VAL A 14 9.96 -4.44 -14.33
N LEU A 15 9.67 -5.44 -15.17
CA LEU A 15 8.35 -5.61 -15.78
C LEU A 15 7.25 -5.79 -14.73
N CYS A 16 7.53 -6.56 -13.68
CA CYS A 16 6.60 -6.75 -12.57
C CYS A 16 6.31 -5.45 -11.82
N CYS A 17 7.33 -4.63 -11.55
CA CYS A 17 7.15 -3.32 -10.90
C CYS A 17 6.31 -2.38 -11.78
N LEU A 18 6.62 -2.29 -13.08
CA LEU A 18 5.87 -1.43 -14.01
C LEU A 18 4.41 -1.89 -14.15
N PHE A 19 4.17 -3.19 -14.23
CA PHE A 19 2.83 -3.75 -14.26
C PHE A 19 2.07 -3.45 -12.96
N ALA A 20 2.72 -3.60 -11.80
CA ALA A 20 2.12 -3.30 -10.50
C ALA A 20 1.73 -1.82 -10.37
N VAL A 21 2.59 -0.91 -10.83
CA VAL A 21 2.31 0.53 -10.89
C VAL A 21 1.06 0.79 -11.75
N GLY A 22 1.01 0.27 -12.98
CA GLY A 22 -0.15 0.39 -13.86
C GLY A 22 -1.43 -0.23 -13.27
N ALA A 23 -1.32 -1.38 -12.60
CA ALA A 23 -2.44 -2.07 -12.00
C ALA A 23 -3.01 -1.32 -10.77
N ASN A 24 -2.16 -0.72 -9.92
CA ASN A 24 -2.61 0.16 -8.83
C ASN A 24 -3.38 1.36 -9.37
N PHE A 25 -2.91 1.97 -10.46
CA PHE A 25 -3.60 3.07 -11.12
C PHE A 25 -4.97 2.66 -11.66
N LEU A 26 -5.03 1.57 -12.43
CA LEU A 26 -6.29 1.05 -12.98
C LEU A 26 -7.26 0.68 -11.86
N LEU A 27 -6.79 0.04 -10.79
CA LEU A 27 -7.60 -0.28 -9.63
C LEU A 27 -8.15 0.99 -8.97
N THR A 28 -7.32 2.03 -8.85
CA THR A 28 -7.70 3.33 -8.27
C THR A 28 -8.78 4.04 -9.10
N ARG A 29 -8.67 3.98 -10.43
CA ARG A 29 -9.68 4.51 -11.36
C ARG A 29 -10.97 3.68 -11.28
N PHE A 30 -10.86 2.37 -11.42
CA PHE A 30 -12.02 1.46 -11.40
C PHE A 30 -12.84 1.58 -10.09
N LYS A 31 -12.19 1.59 -8.93
CA LYS A 31 -12.91 1.76 -7.66
C LYS A 31 -13.63 3.11 -7.55
N GLY A 32 -13.06 4.16 -8.16
CA GLY A 32 -13.54 5.54 -8.01
C GLY A 32 -14.68 5.84 -8.97
N ASP A 33 -14.53 5.47 -10.24
CA ASP A 33 -15.47 5.85 -11.30
C ASP A 33 -16.58 4.85 -11.56
N VAL A 34 -16.30 3.57 -11.29
CA VAL A 34 -17.25 2.50 -11.58
C VAL A 34 -17.94 2.04 -10.30
N LEU A 35 -17.15 1.75 -9.26
CA LEU A 35 -17.70 1.18 -8.02
C LEU A 35 -18.06 2.21 -6.95
N ALA A 36 -17.59 3.45 -7.08
CA ALA A 36 -17.74 4.51 -6.07
C ALA A 36 -17.37 4.05 -4.64
N LEU A 37 -16.37 3.19 -4.51
CA LEU A 37 -15.96 2.61 -3.23
C LEU A 37 -15.12 3.62 -2.42
N PRO A 38 -15.47 3.90 -1.16
CA PRO A 38 -14.74 4.81 -0.29
C PRO A 38 -13.51 4.13 0.35
N LEU A 39 -12.70 3.44 -0.46
CA LEU A 39 -11.46 2.77 -0.06
C LEU A 39 -10.28 3.36 -0.82
N TYR A 40 -9.03 3.16 -0.38
CA TYR A 40 -7.83 3.63 -1.06
C TYR A 40 -7.35 2.62 -2.10
N LEU A 41 -7.07 1.37 -1.71
CA LEU A 41 -6.63 0.24 -2.55
C LEU A 41 -5.41 0.50 -3.48
N ASP A 42 -4.76 1.64 -3.34
CA ASP A 42 -3.70 2.19 -4.20
C ASP A 42 -2.36 1.48 -4.05
N THR A 43 -2.24 0.61 -3.06
CA THR A 43 -1.01 -0.05 -2.63
C THR A 43 -1.10 -1.58 -2.71
N LEU A 44 -2.21 -2.14 -3.20
CA LEU A 44 -2.43 -3.59 -3.29
C LEU A 44 -1.31 -4.29 -4.09
N PHE A 45 -0.99 -3.80 -5.28
CA PHE A 45 0.06 -4.41 -6.11
C PHE A 45 1.47 -4.06 -5.62
N THR A 46 1.64 -2.94 -4.91
CA THR A 46 2.88 -2.60 -4.19
C THR A 46 3.15 -3.61 -3.09
N CYS A 47 2.14 -3.96 -2.31
CA CYS A 47 2.20 -5.02 -1.30
C CYS A 47 2.54 -6.36 -1.94
N ALA A 48 1.90 -6.70 -3.07
CA ALA A 48 2.16 -7.94 -3.79
C ALA A 48 3.62 -8.06 -4.25
N VAL A 49 4.18 -7.00 -4.83
CA VAL A 49 5.59 -6.94 -5.22
C VAL A 49 6.50 -7.05 -4.00
N THR A 50 6.16 -6.39 -2.89
CA THR A 50 6.95 -6.45 -1.65
C THR A 50 6.99 -7.85 -1.07
N PHE A 51 5.85 -8.54 -0.98
CA PHE A 51 5.78 -9.93 -0.55
C PHE A 51 6.56 -10.86 -1.50
N ALA A 52 6.47 -10.64 -2.82
CA ALA A 52 7.08 -11.51 -3.81
C ALA A 52 8.59 -11.31 -3.93
N ALA A 53 9.03 -10.07 -4.15
CA ALA A 53 10.38 -9.71 -4.55
C ALA A 53 11.19 -8.99 -3.46
N GLY A 54 10.55 -8.47 -2.40
CA GLY A 54 11.21 -7.88 -1.24
C GLY A 54 11.20 -6.35 -1.21
N LEU A 55 12.07 -5.79 -0.36
CA LEU A 55 12.05 -4.39 0.05
C LEU A 55 12.26 -3.40 -1.11
N LEU A 56 13.40 -3.49 -1.80
CA LEU A 56 13.75 -2.50 -2.84
C LEU A 56 12.71 -2.45 -3.98
N PRO A 57 12.25 -3.58 -4.54
CA PRO A 57 11.19 -3.55 -5.55
C PRO A 57 9.87 -2.94 -5.02
N GLY A 58 9.55 -3.22 -3.75
CA GLY A 58 8.40 -2.63 -3.07
C GLY A 58 8.50 -1.10 -2.98
N ILE A 59 9.63 -0.58 -2.51
CA ILE A 59 9.87 0.87 -2.41
C ILE A 59 9.80 1.53 -3.79
N CYS A 60 10.45 0.94 -4.81
CA CYS A 60 10.39 1.46 -6.17
C CYS A 60 8.94 1.51 -6.68
N THR A 61 8.16 0.46 -6.44
CA THR A 61 6.75 0.40 -6.85
C THR A 61 5.90 1.44 -6.09
N ALA A 62 6.15 1.63 -4.79
CA ALA A 62 5.48 2.64 -3.97
C ALA A 62 5.74 4.06 -4.48
N VAL A 63 7.01 4.40 -4.69
CA VAL A 63 7.43 5.73 -5.19
C VAL A 63 6.85 5.97 -6.58
N LEU A 64 6.98 5.01 -7.49
CA LEU A 64 6.45 5.16 -8.85
C LEU A 64 4.92 5.30 -8.86
N THR A 65 4.21 4.51 -8.04
CA THR A 65 2.74 4.63 -7.93
C THR A 65 2.33 6.02 -7.44
N ALA A 66 3.01 6.55 -6.41
CA ALA A 66 2.70 7.84 -5.82
C ALA A 66 3.14 9.06 -6.66
N THR A 67 4.13 8.90 -7.54
CA THR A 67 4.73 10.02 -8.29
C THR A 67 4.35 10.02 -9.76
N THR A 68 4.37 8.87 -10.44
CA THR A 68 4.30 8.81 -11.90
C THR A 68 2.93 9.23 -12.42
N PHE A 69 1.85 8.69 -11.87
CA PHE A 69 0.52 8.98 -12.39
C PHE A 69 -0.04 10.34 -11.96
N PRO A 70 0.09 10.75 -10.68
CA PRO A 70 -0.28 12.11 -10.31
C PRO A 70 0.44 13.15 -11.15
N TYR A 71 1.75 12.94 -11.39
CA TYR A 71 2.54 13.84 -12.23
C TYR A 71 2.03 13.90 -13.69
N ILE A 72 1.77 12.76 -14.33
CA ILE A 72 1.35 12.71 -15.74
C ILE A 72 -0.03 13.35 -15.95
N PHE A 73 -0.99 13.11 -15.06
CA PHE A 73 -2.38 13.52 -15.27
C PHE A 73 -2.75 14.84 -14.61
N TYR A 74 -2.07 15.20 -13.53
CA TYR A 74 -2.47 16.32 -12.67
C TYR A 74 -1.29 17.24 -12.28
N GLY A 75 -0.04 16.87 -12.60
CA GLY A 75 1.16 17.60 -12.21
C GLY A 75 1.67 17.25 -10.80
N VAL A 76 2.64 18.02 -10.29
CA VAL A 76 3.16 17.82 -8.92
C VAL A 76 2.09 18.23 -7.92
N HIS A 77 1.44 17.23 -7.31
CA HIS A 77 0.45 17.44 -6.26
C HIS A 77 1.07 17.35 -4.86
N LYS A 78 0.55 18.16 -3.93
CA LYS A 78 0.93 18.13 -2.50
C LYS A 78 0.62 16.78 -1.84
N ASP A 79 -0.32 16.02 -2.40
CA ASP A 79 -0.61 14.62 -2.05
C ASP A 79 0.58 13.66 -2.23
N THR A 80 1.65 14.08 -2.91
CA THR A 80 2.88 13.28 -3.01
C THR A 80 3.51 12.96 -1.65
N LEU A 81 3.22 13.74 -0.59
CA LEU A 81 3.67 13.40 0.77
C LEU A 81 3.12 12.07 1.27
N PHE A 82 1.96 11.61 0.78
CA PHE A 82 1.42 10.29 1.10
C PHE A 82 2.26 9.14 0.54
N VAL A 83 3.31 9.40 -0.26
CA VAL A 83 4.31 8.36 -0.57
C VAL A 83 4.96 7.79 0.70
N LEU A 84 5.05 8.60 1.78
CA LEU A 84 5.61 8.17 3.06
C LEU A 84 4.78 7.04 3.69
N CYS A 85 3.45 7.08 3.55
CA CYS A 85 2.54 5.99 3.91
C CYS A 85 2.92 4.70 3.18
N SER A 86 2.96 4.75 1.84
CA SER A 86 3.29 3.59 1.01
C SER A 86 4.68 3.01 1.34
N ILE A 87 5.68 3.85 1.64
CA ILE A 87 7.01 3.39 2.07
C ILE A 87 6.95 2.73 3.45
N ALA A 88 6.23 3.32 4.41
CA ALA A 88 6.04 2.75 5.73
C ALA A 88 5.36 1.37 5.65
N GLU A 89 4.34 1.23 4.81
CA GLU A 89 3.67 -0.05 4.56
C GLU A 89 4.65 -1.09 3.99
N VAL A 90 5.45 -0.73 3.00
CA VAL A 90 6.47 -1.62 2.43
C VAL A 90 7.46 -2.08 3.50
N LEU A 91 7.93 -1.19 4.38
CA LEU A 91 8.84 -1.53 5.48
C LEU A 91 8.17 -2.49 6.47
N LEU A 92 6.92 -2.23 6.82
CA LEU A 92 6.15 -3.07 7.72
C LEU A 92 5.95 -4.46 7.13
N ILE A 93 5.51 -4.57 5.88
CA ILE A 93 5.36 -5.84 5.15
C ILE A 93 6.67 -6.59 5.09
N TRP A 94 7.77 -5.91 4.74
CA TRP A 94 9.08 -6.54 4.65
C TRP A 94 9.54 -7.13 5.99
N SER A 95 9.26 -6.44 7.11
CA SER A 95 9.59 -6.94 8.46
C SER A 95 8.81 -8.22 8.82
N PHE A 96 7.57 -8.37 8.34
CA PHE A 96 6.74 -9.57 8.55
C PHE A 96 6.95 -10.67 7.50
N ARG A 97 7.52 -10.34 6.33
CA ARG A 97 7.67 -11.25 5.18
C ARG A 97 8.40 -12.55 5.55
N ARG A 98 9.44 -12.48 6.39
CA ARG A 98 10.19 -13.67 6.83
C ARG A 98 9.33 -14.67 7.61
N ARG A 99 8.32 -14.19 8.34
CA ARG A 99 7.35 -15.03 9.08
C ARG A 99 6.33 -15.71 8.16
N LEU A 100 6.21 -15.24 6.91
CA LEU A 100 5.27 -15.73 5.89
C LEU A 100 5.93 -16.55 4.79
N SER A 101 7.27 -16.61 4.77
CA SER A 101 8.02 -17.22 3.67
C SER A 101 8.58 -18.57 4.08
N GLU A 102 8.28 -19.58 3.27
CA GLU A 102 9.09 -20.80 3.16
C GLU A 102 10.38 -20.40 2.42
N GLU A 103 11.37 -19.87 3.15
CA GLU A 103 12.67 -19.61 2.54
C GLU A 103 13.31 -20.93 2.10
N LYS A 104 13.95 -20.91 0.92
CA LYS A 104 14.61 -22.07 0.33
C LYS A 104 15.60 -22.67 1.35
N GLY A 105 15.29 -23.84 1.87
CA GLY A 105 16.20 -24.62 2.74
C GLY A 105 15.65 -25.01 4.11
N ALA A 106 14.51 -24.47 4.55
CA ALA A 106 13.87 -24.88 5.80
C ALA A 106 12.52 -25.59 5.52
N PRO A 107 12.33 -26.85 5.94
CA PRO A 107 11.09 -27.60 5.72
C PRO A 107 9.98 -27.20 6.71
N VAL A 108 9.98 -25.96 7.20
CA VAL A 108 8.92 -25.49 8.08
C VAL A 108 7.76 -25.05 7.20
N GLN A 109 6.91 -26.00 6.83
CA GLN A 109 5.59 -25.68 6.29
C GLN A 109 4.85 -24.84 7.32
N VAL A 110 4.81 -23.54 7.10
CA VAL A 110 4.06 -22.63 7.97
C VAL A 110 2.59 -22.95 7.79
N SER A 111 1.92 -23.37 8.88
CA SER A 111 0.52 -23.74 8.85
C SER A 111 -0.34 -22.60 8.28
N PHE A 112 -1.44 -22.95 7.61
CA PHE A 112 -2.38 -21.97 7.08
C PHE A 112 -2.87 -21.01 8.17
N VAL A 113 -3.18 -21.53 9.36
CA VAL A 113 -3.62 -20.73 10.52
C VAL A 113 -2.55 -19.70 10.91
N ASN A 114 -1.27 -20.08 10.95
CA ASN A 114 -0.21 -19.13 11.27
C ASN A 114 -0.05 -18.06 10.17
N LYS A 115 -0.15 -18.43 8.88
CA LYS A 115 -0.13 -17.45 7.78
C LYS A 115 -1.26 -16.43 7.93
N VAL A 116 -2.48 -16.89 8.19
CA VAL A 116 -3.65 -16.02 8.41
C VAL A 116 -3.47 -15.13 9.63
N ALA A 117 -2.99 -15.68 10.76
CA ALA A 117 -2.76 -14.91 11.98
C ALA A 117 -1.71 -13.81 11.76
N VAL A 118 -0.59 -14.13 11.09
CA VAL A 118 0.46 -13.16 10.77
C VAL A 118 -0.05 -12.07 9.82
N LEU A 119 -0.83 -12.43 8.79
CA LEU A 119 -1.45 -11.45 7.88
C LEU A 119 -2.47 -10.56 8.60
N PHE A 120 -3.25 -11.12 9.53
CA PHE A 120 -4.21 -10.36 10.31
C PHE A 120 -3.51 -9.34 11.22
N ILE A 121 -2.49 -9.78 11.96
CA ILE A 121 -1.66 -8.89 12.79
C ILE A 121 -1.04 -7.78 11.93
N LEU A 122 -0.50 -8.15 10.77
CA LEU A 122 0.07 -7.19 9.82
C LEU A 122 -0.97 -6.18 9.33
N ALA A 123 -2.18 -6.60 9.01
CA ALA A 123 -3.27 -5.71 8.60
C ALA A 123 -3.68 -4.73 9.71
N VAL A 124 -3.70 -5.18 10.98
CA VAL A 124 -3.95 -4.31 12.14
C VAL A 124 -2.85 -3.26 12.28
N PHE A 125 -1.57 -3.67 12.24
CA PHE A 125 -0.46 -2.72 12.32
C PHE A 125 -0.43 -1.75 11.14
N ALA A 126 -0.72 -2.23 9.93
CA ALA A 126 -0.83 -1.39 8.75
C ALA A 126 -1.95 -0.36 8.92
N CYS A 127 -3.13 -0.76 9.39
CA CYS A 127 -4.24 0.14 9.66
C CYS A 127 -3.88 1.25 10.66
N LEU A 128 -3.25 0.89 11.77
CA LEU A 128 -2.85 1.86 12.80
C LEU A 128 -1.79 2.83 12.27
N MET A 129 -0.76 2.29 11.59
CA MET A 129 0.33 3.07 11.02
C MET A 129 -0.17 4.04 9.95
N GLU A 130 -1.03 3.58 9.04
CA GLU A 130 -1.60 4.40 7.97
C GLU A 130 -2.55 5.48 8.49
N SER A 131 -3.32 5.18 9.54
CA SER A 131 -4.22 6.16 10.16
C SER A 131 -3.42 7.24 10.88
N LEU A 132 -2.36 6.86 11.60
CA LEU A 132 -1.49 7.79 12.30
C LEU A 132 -0.69 8.67 11.32
N LEU A 133 0.08 8.05 10.42
CA LEU A 133 0.95 8.77 9.50
C LEU A 133 0.13 9.61 8.51
N GLY A 134 -0.92 9.03 7.93
CA GLY A 134 -1.82 9.74 7.04
C GLY A 134 -2.55 10.89 7.74
N GLY A 135 -2.96 10.72 9.00
CA GLY A 135 -3.59 11.78 9.78
C GLY A 135 -2.64 12.92 10.14
N VAL A 136 -1.37 12.61 10.45
CA VAL A 136 -0.33 13.62 10.69
C VAL A 136 0.00 14.39 9.41
N ILE A 137 0.11 13.71 8.27
CA ILE A 137 0.32 14.35 6.96
C ILE A 137 -0.85 15.27 6.61
N ASP A 138 -2.09 14.79 6.76
CA ASP A 138 -3.31 15.58 6.51
C ASP A 138 -3.40 16.82 7.43
N TYR A 139 -3.07 16.66 8.71
CA TYR A 139 -2.98 17.78 9.65
C TYR A 139 -1.93 18.82 9.22
N PHE A 140 -0.75 18.36 8.79
CA PHE A 140 0.34 19.22 8.36
C PHE A 140 -0.02 19.98 7.07
N LEU A 141 -0.56 19.29 6.07
CA LEU A 141 -0.99 19.88 4.81
C LEU A 141 -2.07 20.95 5.02
N PHE A 142 -3.03 20.68 5.91
CA PHE A 142 -4.09 21.63 6.22
C PHE A 142 -3.57 22.90 6.91
N ASN A 143 -2.75 22.77 7.96
CA ASN A 143 -2.33 23.92 8.77
C ASN A 143 -1.20 24.74 8.16
N PHE A 144 -0.22 24.07 7.51
CA PHE A 144 1.00 24.75 7.05
C PHE A 144 0.98 25.04 5.56
N TRP A 145 0.23 24.27 4.78
CA TRP A 145 0.21 24.37 3.32
C TRP A 145 -1.08 24.94 2.74
N GLY A 146 -2.02 25.32 3.62
CA GLY A 146 -3.28 25.98 3.27
C GLY A 146 -4.11 25.17 2.28
N GLU A 147 -4.05 23.84 2.35
CA GLU A 147 -4.67 23.00 1.34
C GLU A 147 -6.20 23.04 1.43
N THR A 148 -6.81 23.71 0.46
CA THR A 148 -8.23 23.57 0.16
C THR A 148 -8.39 22.32 -0.71
N LYS A 149 -8.85 21.22 -0.12
CA LYS A 149 -9.03 19.96 -0.84
C LYS A 149 -9.92 20.17 -2.06
N PHE A 150 -9.37 19.95 -3.26
CA PHE A 150 -10.11 20.05 -4.53
C PHE A 150 -11.12 18.90 -4.70
N ARG A 151 -10.90 17.79 -3.98
CA ARG A 151 -11.78 16.61 -3.91
C ARG A 151 -11.79 16.07 -2.48
N TYR A 152 -12.95 15.65 -2.02
CA TYR A 152 -13.08 14.99 -0.73
C TYR A 152 -12.48 13.59 -0.79
N SER A 153 -11.54 13.32 0.10
CA SER A 153 -11.03 11.98 0.34
C SER A 153 -12.08 11.16 1.10
N PRO A 154 -12.05 9.81 1.01
CA PRO A 154 -13.04 8.95 1.66
C PRO A 154 -13.26 9.24 3.15
N GLU A 155 -12.20 9.61 3.87
CA GLU A 155 -12.18 9.86 5.31
C GLU A 155 -12.78 11.22 5.71
N ASP A 156 -12.92 12.16 4.78
CA ASP A 156 -13.28 13.54 5.10
C ASP A 156 -14.68 13.67 5.72
N ARG A 157 -15.59 12.76 5.37
CA ARG A 157 -16.93 12.71 5.97
C ARG A 157 -16.87 12.37 7.46
N PHE A 158 -16.02 11.41 7.84
CA PHE A 158 -15.79 11.08 9.24
C PHE A 158 -15.10 12.23 9.96
N LYS A 159 -14.09 12.84 9.34
CA LYS A 159 -13.36 13.99 9.90
C LYS A 159 -14.31 15.14 10.20
N LEU A 160 -15.20 15.51 9.26
CA LEU A 160 -16.20 16.55 9.45
C LEU A 160 -17.13 16.24 10.62
N GLY A 161 -17.58 14.99 10.75
CA GLY A 161 -18.41 14.54 11.86
C GLY A 161 -17.70 14.69 13.21
N LEU A 162 -16.43 14.30 13.29
CA LEU A 162 -15.62 14.42 14.52
C LEU A 162 -15.36 15.89 14.89
N LEU A 163 -15.05 16.74 13.92
CA LEU A 163 -14.84 18.18 14.13
C LEU A 163 -16.12 18.86 14.64
N ARG A 164 -17.29 18.50 14.11
CA ARG A 164 -18.59 18.98 14.60
C ARG A 164 -18.88 18.58 16.05
N ASN A 165 -18.22 17.54 16.55
CA ASN A 165 -18.29 17.10 17.95
C ASN A 165 -17.12 17.63 18.79
N ASN A 166 -16.52 18.77 18.40
CA ASN A 166 -15.43 19.45 19.10
C ASN A 166 -14.13 18.62 19.24
N MET A 167 -13.93 17.60 18.41
CA MET A 167 -12.66 16.87 18.40
C MET A 167 -11.53 17.76 17.86
N PRO A 168 -10.35 17.81 18.51
CA PRO A 168 -9.21 18.57 17.99
C PRO A 168 -8.80 18.08 16.59
N LEU A 169 -8.37 19.01 15.74
CA LEU A 169 -8.11 18.75 14.32
C LEU A 169 -7.15 17.58 14.06
N LEU A 170 -6.04 17.51 14.82
CA LEU A 170 -5.06 16.42 14.69
C LEU A 170 -5.72 15.05 14.95
N TRP A 171 -6.47 14.92 16.03
CA TRP A 171 -7.15 13.68 16.39
C TRP A 171 -8.27 13.35 15.40
N ALA A 172 -9.00 14.36 14.94
CA ALA A 172 -10.00 14.17 13.90
C ALA A 172 -9.38 13.63 12.60
N SER A 173 -8.21 14.14 12.19
CA SER A 173 -7.47 13.67 11.01
C SER A 173 -6.94 12.24 11.14
N ILE A 174 -6.58 11.79 12.35
CA ILE A 174 -6.10 10.42 12.60
C ILE A 174 -7.28 9.45 12.72
N ILE A 175 -8.26 9.76 13.55
CA ILE A 175 -9.36 8.85 13.90
C ILE A 175 -10.32 8.67 12.72
N SER A 176 -10.53 9.71 11.90
CA SER A 176 -11.40 9.62 10.71
C SER A 176 -10.95 8.57 9.70
N ARG A 177 -9.66 8.21 9.70
CA ARG A 177 -9.08 7.24 8.78
C ARG A 177 -9.27 5.79 9.24
N LEU A 178 -9.47 5.56 10.54
CA LEU A 178 -9.58 4.20 11.09
C LEU A 178 -10.69 3.36 10.43
N PRO A 179 -11.95 3.84 10.28
CA PRO A 179 -13.02 3.02 9.68
C PRO A 179 -12.67 2.53 8.27
N ILE A 180 -12.00 3.38 7.50
CA ILE A 180 -11.63 3.10 6.11
C ILE A 180 -10.41 2.18 6.08
N ASN A 181 -9.38 2.50 6.84
CA ASN A 181 -8.15 1.74 6.90
C ASN A 181 -8.34 0.33 7.47
N ILE A 182 -9.32 0.09 8.35
CA ILE A 182 -9.64 -1.26 8.84
C ILE A 182 -10.00 -2.17 7.66
N VAL A 183 -10.93 -1.73 6.81
CA VAL A 183 -11.40 -2.51 5.66
C VAL A 183 -10.34 -2.54 4.57
N ASP A 184 -9.78 -1.37 4.27
CA ASP A 184 -8.86 -1.17 3.18
C ASP A 184 -7.54 -1.95 3.38
N ARG A 185 -6.94 -1.88 4.58
CA ARG A 185 -5.70 -2.60 4.87
C ARG A 185 -5.90 -4.10 4.98
N PHE A 186 -7.07 -4.55 5.41
CA PHE A 186 -7.41 -5.97 5.35
C PHE A 186 -7.38 -6.48 3.89
N ILE A 187 -8.06 -5.78 2.98
CA ILE A 187 -8.10 -6.15 1.56
C ILE A 187 -6.70 -6.06 0.92
N VAL A 188 -5.96 -4.97 1.18
CA VAL A 188 -4.64 -4.73 0.61
C VAL A 188 -3.61 -5.77 1.07
N ILE A 189 -3.57 -6.11 2.36
CA ILE A 189 -2.59 -7.08 2.89
C ILE A 189 -2.91 -8.50 2.44
N PHE A 190 -4.17 -8.96 2.56
CA PHE A 190 -4.54 -10.32 2.15
C PHE A 190 -4.53 -10.47 0.62
N GLY A 191 -5.08 -9.49 -0.09
CA GLY A 191 -5.09 -9.45 -1.56
C GLY A 191 -3.67 -9.36 -2.12
N GLY A 192 -2.85 -8.46 -1.57
CA GLY A 192 -1.45 -8.32 -1.93
C GLY A 192 -0.66 -9.61 -1.71
N TYR A 193 -0.82 -10.27 -0.56
CA TYR A 193 -0.19 -11.57 -0.31
C TYR A 193 -0.65 -12.63 -1.32
N SER A 194 -1.93 -12.69 -1.63
CA SER A 194 -2.51 -13.66 -2.57
C SER A 194 -1.97 -13.47 -3.99
N VAL A 195 -1.95 -12.23 -4.49
CA VAL A 195 -1.35 -11.89 -5.79
C VAL A 195 0.15 -12.21 -5.79
N SER A 196 0.85 -12.00 -4.66
CA SER A 196 2.27 -12.32 -4.54
C SER A 196 2.58 -13.80 -4.79
N LEU A 197 1.67 -14.71 -4.46
CA LEU A 197 1.84 -16.15 -4.72
C LEU A 197 1.91 -16.43 -6.23
N GLY A 198 1.11 -15.73 -7.03
CA GLY A 198 1.17 -15.77 -8.50
C GLY A 198 2.47 -15.19 -9.04
N ILE A 199 2.88 -14.03 -8.54
CA ILE A 199 4.15 -13.38 -8.93
C ILE A 199 5.36 -14.28 -8.61
N ARG A 200 5.36 -14.92 -7.44
CA ARG A 200 6.43 -15.87 -7.05
C ARG A 200 6.50 -17.06 -8.01
N LYS A 201 5.37 -17.57 -8.53
CA LYS A 201 5.36 -18.62 -9.55
C LYS A 201 5.99 -18.13 -10.85
N PHE A 202 5.67 -16.92 -11.30
CA PHE A 202 6.27 -16.30 -12.50
C PHE A 202 7.80 -16.15 -12.41
N PHE A 203 8.34 -15.84 -11.22
CA PHE A 203 9.78 -15.80 -10.99
C PHE A 203 10.43 -17.19 -10.89
N ARG A 204 9.69 -18.22 -10.42
CA ARG A 204 10.20 -19.59 -10.29
C ARG A 204 10.14 -20.39 -11.59
N GLY A 205 9.26 -20.05 -12.53
CA GLY A 205 9.20 -20.65 -13.86
C GLY A 205 10.51 -20.44 -14.62
N ARG A 206 11.34 -21.49 -14.60
CA ARG A 206 12.42 -21.80 -15.53
C ARG A 206 11.94 -22.92 -16.43
#